data_AF-A0A6J5D8G9-F1
#
_entry.id   AF-A0A6J5D8G9-F1
#
_cell.length_a   1.000
_cell.length_b   1.000
_cell.length_c   1.000
_cell.angle_alpha   90.00
_cell.angle_beta   90.00
_cell.angle_gamma   90.00
#
_symmetry.space_group_name_H-M   'P 1'
#
loop_
_entity.id
_entity.type
_entity.pdbx_description
1 polymer ?
#
loop_
_entity_poly.entity_id
_entity_poly.type
_entity_poly.pdbx_seq_one_letter_code
_entity_poly.pdbx_strand_id
1 'polypeptide(L)'
;MFVDPRVAHGRAKFELNRSPRLFADERRGKLTDIVMKSLDDFTGAPNRRALMRMLSHQVAPKIARLGLEPYVGTVGSAEGLFVSFATMSAEHGLREFQLQVTVPGLVLTSFSSTAIKPHAVARCMQRNGVLSLDGIEGETSTAFVFARTLRALAKVEHWKQAAVPTTNGLFVGDVIDNGDFHLKTYLRPSANGRASRWSGFCELFSPMPAWSLSQIHDGSDLLHWMIDQIVALRKSGALTERFPFLLKPYESVDDPLDAAWDTAPGVAAPHAASGDAQSLPPATGSNREPHR
;
A
#
# COMPACT_ATOMS: atom_id res chain seq x y z
N MET A 1 4.85 -19.54 18.88
CA MET A 1 3.51 -19.84 19.44
C MET A 1 2.51 -18.88 18.79
N PHE A 2 1.32 -19.34 18.38
CA PHE A 2 0.30 -18.45 17.81
C PHE A 2 -0.54 -17.80 18.91
N VAL A 3 -1.01 -16.59 18.66
CA VAL A 3 -2.05 -15.98 19.48
C VAL A 3 -3.39 -16.64 19.14
N ASP A 4 -4.29 -16.73 20.11
CA ASP A 4 -5.68 -17.10 19.87
C ASP A 4 -6.32 -16.13 18.83
N PRO A 5 -7.05 -16.64 17.82
CA PRO A 5 -7.70 -15.81 16.79
C PRO A 5 -8.55 -14.66 17.35
N ARG A 6 -9.30 -14.89 18.43
CA ARG A 6 -10.22 -13.90 19.02
C ARG A 6 -9.43 -12.79 19.67
N VAL A 7 -8.36 -13.16 20.39
CA VAL A 7 -7.46 -12.19 21.01
C VAL A 7 -6.78 -11.35 19.94
N ALA A 8 -6.26 -11.99 18.87
CA ALA A 8 -5.63 -11.27 17.77
C ALA A 8 -6.60 -10.31 17.06
N HIS A 9 -7.84 -10.73 16.81
CA HIS A 9 -8.87 -9.88 16.22
C HIS A 9 -9.22 -8.68 17.12
N GLY A 10 -9.49 -8.92 18.41
CA GLY A 10 -9.81 -7.87 19.37
C GLY A 10 -8.66 -6.87 19.52
N ARG A 11 -7.41 -7.37 19.59
CA ARG A 11 -6.21 -6.53 19.66
C ARG A 11 -5.99 -5.74 18.37
N ALA A 12 -6.07 -6.37 17.21
CA ALA A 12 -5.92 -5.66 15.93
C ALA A 12 -6.96 -4.54 15.80
N LYS A 13 -8.23 -4.82 16.11
CA LYS A 13 -9.29 -3.81 16.11
C LYS A 13 -9.01 -2.69 17.11
N PHE A 14 -8.54 -3.01 18.32
CA PHE A 14 -8.18 -2.01 19.33
C PHE A 14 -7.03 -1.12 18.87
N GLU A 15 -5.91 -1.71 18.42
CA GLU A 15 -4.72 -0.98 17.98
C GLU A 15 -5.01 -0.12 16.74
N LEU A 16 -5.75 -0.66 15.75
CA LEU A 16 -6.17 0.10 14.57
C LEU A 16 -7.13 1.26 14.89
N ASN A 17 -7.84 1.20 16.03
CA ASN A 17 -8.68 2.30 16.52
C ASN A 17 -7.93 3.30 17.40
N ARG A 18 -6.74 2.94 17.92
CA ARG A 18 -5.96 3.78 18.83
C ARG A 18 -5.22 4.92 18.11
N SER A 19 -5.17 4.87 16.78
CA SER A 19 -4.70 5.96 15.96
C SER A 19 -5.74 7.10 15.99
N PRO A 20 -5.37 8.31 16.44
CA PRO A 20 -6.25 9.47 16.37
C PRO A 20 -6.47 9.81 14.90
N ARG A 21 -7.49 9.19 14.30
CA ARG A 21 -8.12 9.56 13.03
C ARG A 21 -7.15 10.20 12.05
N LEU A 22 -6.11 9.45 11.68
CA LEU A 22 -5.32 9.71 10.48
C LEU A 22 -6.16 9.31 9.27
N PHE A 23 -7.32 9.94 9.10
CA PHE A 23 -8.16 9.68 7.95
C PHE A 23 -7.35 10.05 6.72
N ALA A 24 -7.26 9.08 5.81
CA ALA A 24 -6.63 9.30 4.51
C ALA A 24 -7.17 10.57 3.86
N ASP A 25 -8.46 10.84 4.02
CA ASP A 25 -9.12 12.02 3.46
C ASP A 25 -8.63 13.32 4.10
N GLU A 26 -8.49 13.38 5.43
CA GLU A 26 -7.94 14.54 6.12
C GLU A 26 -6.46 14.77 5.79
N ARG A 27 -5.66 13.70 5.75
CA ARG A 27 -4.24 13.77 5.36
C ARG A 27 -4.10 14.22 3.91
N ARG A 28 -4.89 13.64 2.99
CA ARG A 28 -4.92 14.04 1.58
C ARG A 28 -5.37 15.49 1.44
N GLY A 29 -6.43 15.90 2.13
CA GLY A 29 -6.91 17.29 2.15
C GLY A 29 -5.82 18.26 2.57
N LYS A 30 -5.14 18.02 3.70
CA LYS A 30 -4.02 18.85 4.17
C LYS A 30 -2.87 18.93 3.15
N LEU A 31 -2.53 17.82 2.50
CA LEU A 31 -1.48 17.80 1.48
C LEU A 31 -1.91 18.57 0.23
N THR A 32 -3.15 18.38 -0.22
CA THR A 32 -3.75 19.14 -1.33
C THR A 32 -3.74 20.63 -1.03
N ASP A 33 -4.18 21.05 0.17
CA ASP A 33 -4.21 22.45 0.59
C ASP A 33 -2.81 23.09 0.58
N ILE A 34 -1.79 22.34 1.04
CA ILE A 34 -0.39 22.82 1.00
C ILE A 34 0.07 23.06 -0.43
N VAL A 35 -0.25 22.14 -1.34
CA VAL A 35 0.12 22.26 -2.76
C VAL A 35 -0.64 23.41 -3.40
N MET A 36 -1.97 23.45 -3.28
CA MET A 36 -2.83 24.48 -3.87
C MET A 36 -2.45 25.88 -3.38
N LYS A 37 -2.30 26.07 -2.06
CA LYS A 37 -1.88 27.36 -1.52
C LYS A 37 -0.51 27.81 -2.05
N SER A 38 0.43 26.88 -2.22
CA SER A 38 1.75 27.23 -2.76
C SER A 38 1.70 27.55 -4.26
N LEU A 39 0.74 26.99 -4.99
CA LEU A 39 0.45 27.35 -6.37
C LEU A 39 -0.20 28.73 -6.46
N ASP A 40 -1.15 29.04 -5.58
CA ASP A 40 -1.82 30.35 -5.52
C ASP A 40 -0.83 31.47 -5.16
N ASP A 41 0.11 31.19 -4.25
CA ASP A 41 1.16 32.12 -3.84
C ASP A 41 2.31 32.25 -4.87
N PHE A 42 2.31 31.46 -5.95
CA PHE A 42 3.39 31.44 -6.93
C PHE A 42 3.28 32.60 -7.93
N THR A 43 4.20 33.55 -7.83
CA THR A 43 4.24 34.77 -8.69
C THR A 43 5.20 34.67 -9.88
N GLY A 44 5.90 33.54 -10.04
CA GLY A 44 6.88 33.35 -11.10
C GLY A 44 6.26 32.94 -12.46
N ALA A 45 7.04 33.02 -13.53
CA ALA A 45 6.65 32.41 -14.80
C ALA A 45 6.58 30.87 -14.64
N PRO A 46 5.48 30.21 -15.04
CA PRO A 46 5.27 28.77 -14.84
C PRO A 46 6.06 27.94 -15.85
N ASN A 47 7.39 28.03 -15.78
CA ASN A 47 8.29 27.15 -16.51
C ASN A 47 8.76 26.00 -15.62
N ARG A 48 9.17 24.90 -16.25
CA ARG A 48 9.64 23.67 -15.59
C ARG A 48 10.59 23.94 -14.41
N ARG A 49 11.62 24.77 -14.63
CA ARG A 49 12.65 25.07 -13.61
C ARG A 49 12.06 25.83 -12.42
N ALA A 50 11.19 26.81 -12.67
CA ALA A 50 10.57 27.60 -11.62
C ALA A 50 9.58 26.77 -10.79
N LEU A 51 8.80 25.90 -11.43
CA LEU A 51 7.89 24.97 -10.77
C LEU A 51 8.63 23.95 -9.90
N MET A 52 9.70 23.33 -10.41
CA MET A 52 10.55 22.44 -9.60
C MET A 52 11.16 23.15 -8.40
N ARG A 53 11.58 24.41 -8.56
CA ARG A 53 12.10 25.23 -7.46
C ARG A 53 11.01 25.49 -6.41
N MET A 54 9.79 25.83 -6.83
CA MET A 54 8.65 26.00 -5.92
C MET A 54 8.34 24.71 -5.15
N LEU A 55 8.29 23.55 -5.84
CA LEU A 55 8.08 22.25 -5.19
C LEU A 55 9.17 21.95 -4.16
N SER A 56 10.44 22.17 -4.49
CA SER A 56 11.59 21.89 -3.61
C SER A 56 11.67 22.85 -2.41
N HIS A 57 11.49 24.15 -2.62
CA HIS A 57 11.76 25.15 -1.57
C HIS A 57 10.53 25.61 -0.79
N GLN A 58 9.32 25.42 -1.32
CA GLN A 58 8.10 25.89 -0.67
C GLN A 58 7.17 24.74 -0.25
N VAL A 59 6.97 23.75 -1.12
CA VAL A 59 6.02 22.66 -0.86
C VAL A 59 6.64 21.56 0.00
N ALA A 60 7.77 20.99 -0.43
CA ALA A 60 8.43 19.89 0.28
C ALA A 60 8.73 20.21 1.75
N PRO A 61 9.25 21.40 2.13
CA PRO A 61 9.49 21.70 3.54
C PRO A 61 8.20 21.77 4.39
N LYS A 62 7.08 22.23 3.81
CA LYS A 62 5.78 22.26 4.51
C LYS A 62 5.24 20.85 4.74
N ILE A 63 5.41 19.96 3.76
CA ILE A 63 5.03 18.55 3.87
C ILE A 63 5.93 17.84 4.89
N ALA A 64 7.24 18.12 4.89
CA ALA A 64 8.18 17.54 5.85
C ALA A 64 7.83 17.86 7.31
N ARG A 65 7.31 19.07 7.58
CA ARG A 65 6.80 19.47 8.90
C ARG A 65 5.60 18.64 9.38
N LEU A 66 4.93 17.90 8.50
CA LEU A 66 3.87 16.94 8.86
C LEU A 66 4.44 15.56 9.26
N GLY A 67 5.76 15.43 9.38
CA GLY A 67 6.44 14.16 9.65
C GLY A 67 6.40 13.21 8.45
N LEU A 68 6.46 13.76 7.24
CA LEU A 68 6.48 13.01 5.98
C LEU A 68 7.82 13.24 5.27
N GLU A 69 8.15 12.35 4.34
CA GLU A 69 9.42 12.39 3.61
C GLU A 69 9.15 12.68 2.12
N PRO A 70 9.04 13.95 1.73
CA PRO A 70 8.83 14.32 0.33
C PRO A 70 10.12 14.19 -0.47
N TYR A 71 10.04 13.56 -1.64
CA TYR A 71 11.09 13.55 -2.65
C TYR A 71 10.74 14.52 -3.77
N VAL A 72 11.70 15.36 -4.17
CA VAL A 72 11.55 16.27 -5.32
C VAL A 72 12.64 15.98 -6.34
N GLY A 73 12.24 15.56 -7.54
CA GLY A 73 13.18 15.16 -8.58
C GLY A 73 12.51 14.36 -9.69
N THR A 74 13.28 13.50 -10.33
CA THR A 74 12.81 12.63 -11.41
C THR A 74 12.51 11.23 -10.90
N VAL A 75 11.38 10.65 -11.31
CA VAL A 75 11.00 9.25 -11.12
C VAL A 75 10.51 8.70 -12.45
N GLY A 76 11.29 7.81 -13.07
CA GLY A 76 11.01 7.30 -14.41
C GLY A 76 10.99 8.43 -15.45
N SER A 77 9.89 8.55 -16.20
CA SER A 77 9.66 9.64 -17.15
C SER A 77 9.01 10.88 -16.54
N ALA A 78 8.60 10.82 -15.27
CA ALA A 78 7.96 11.92 -14.56
C ALA A 78 8.98 12.71 -13.74
N GLU A 79 8.73 14.01 -13.59
CA GLU A 79 9.49 14.88 -12.71
C GLU A 79 8.53 15.70 -11.86
N GLY A 80 8.87 15.90 -10.59
CA GLY A 80 8.01 16.62 -9.68
C GLY A 80 8.25 16.28 -8.22
N LEU A 81 7.18 16.37 -7.43
CA LEU A 81 7.14 16.03 -6.01
C LEU A 81 6.43 14.70 -5.82
N PHE A 82 7.01 13.82 -5.01
CA PHE A 82 6.50 12.50 -4.69
C PHE A 82 6.52 12.30 -3.17
N VAL A 83 5.42 11.83 -2.60
CA VAL A 83 5.29 11.60 -1.16
C VAL A 83 4.55 10.30 -0.95
N SER A 84 5.10 9.41 -0.14
CA SER A 84 4.38 8.22 0.33
C SER A 84 4.02 8.39 1.79
N PHE A 85 2.83 7.94 2.18
CA PHE A 85 2.43 7.92 3.59
C PHE A 85 1.49 6.76 3.87
N ALA A 86 1.56 6.21 5.06
CA ALA A 86 0.65 5.18 5.53
C ALA A 86 -0.41 5.76 6.47
N THR A 87 -1.60 5.17 6.44
CA THR A 87 -2.68 5.43 7.39
C THR A 87 -3.16 4.12 7.97
N MET A 88 -3.81 4.18 9.14
CA MET A 88 -4.42 3.03 9.78
C MET A 88 -5.83 3.36 10.25
N SER A 89 -6.77 2.43 10.06
CA SER A 89 -8.10 2.47 10.67
C SER A 89 -8.65 1.06 10.87
N ALA A 90 -9.56 0.88 11.82
CA ALA A 90 -10.19 -0.43 12.02
C ALA A 90 -11.11 -0.84 10.85
N GLU A 91 -11.59 0.13 10.08
CA GLU A 91 -12.45 -0.12 8.91
C GLU A 91 -11.65 -0.57 7.68
N HIS A 92 -10.53 0.10 7.41
CA HIS A 92 -9.78 -0.11 6.17
C HIS A 92 -8.46 -0.85 6.35
N GLY A 93 -8.03 -1.05 7.61
CA GLY A 93 -6.74 -1.65 7.95
C GLY A 93 -5.60 -0.65 7.78
N LEU A 94 -4.45 -1.12 7.31
CA LEU A 94 -3.31 -0.27 6.97
C LEU A 94 -3.37 0.05 5.47
N ARG A 95 -3.19 1.32 5.10
CA ARG A 95 -3.20 1.76 3.70
C ARG A 95 -2.00 2.63 3.41
N GLU A 96 -1.26 2.30 2.36
CA GLU A 96 -0.26 3.18 1.77
C GLU A 96 -0.92 4.05 0.70
N PHE A 97 -0.59 5.33 0.74
CA PHE A 97 -0.97 6.32 -0.25
C PHE A 97 0.28 6.87 -0.90
N GLN A 98 0.19 7.10 -2.21
CA GLN A 98 1.17 7.83 -2.97
C GLN A 98 0.54 9.14 -3.44
N LEU A 99 1.25 10.24 -3.18
CA LEU A 99 0.97 11.56 -3.69
C LEU A 99 2.04 11.92 -4.71
N GLN A 100 1.61 12.41 -5.86
CA GLN A 100 2.48 12.86 -6.94
C GLN A 100 1.99 14.21 -7.44
N VAL A 101 2.90 15.15 -7.62
CA VAL A 101 2.66 16.42 -8.34
C VAL A 101 3.68 16.49 -9.46
N THR A 102 3.24 16.36 -10.71
CA THR A 102 4.16 16.39 -11.87
C THR A 102 4.34 17.77 -12.45
N VAL A 103 5.50 18.03 -13.03
CA VAL A 103 5.82 19.24 -13.80
C VAL A 103 5.89 18.89 -15.29
N PRO A 104 5.45 19.77 -16.21
CA PRO A 104 4.92 21.11 -15.99
C PRO A 104 3.41 21.19 -15.71
N GLY A 105 2.68 20.08 -15.82
CA GLY A 105 1.22 20.07 -15.73
C GLY A 105 0.63 20.39 -14.34
N LEU A 106 1.44 20.29 -13.28
CA LEU A 106 1.05 20.45 -11.87
C LEU A 106 -0.18 19.59 -11.50
N VAL A 107 -0.27 18.41 -12.10
CA VAL A 107 -1.36 17.48 -11.83
C VAL A 107 -1.07 16.80 -10.49
N LEU A 108 -1.92 17.09 -9.50
CA LEU A 108 -1.92 16.40 -8.22
C LEU A 108 -2.66 15.07 -8.37
N THR A 109 -1.92 13.98 -8.29
CA THR A 109 -2.47 12.63 -8.27
C THR A 109 -2.27 12.04 -6.89
N SER A 110 -3.35 11.62 -6.23
CA SER A 110 -3.29 10.83 -5.01
C SER A 110 -4.04 9.53 -5.23
N PHE A 111 -3.38 8.40 -5.01
CA PHE A 111 -4.02 7.10 -5.07
C PHE A 111 -3.55 6.24 -3.90
N SER A 112 -4.47 5.44 -3.37
CA SER A 112 -4.09 4.30 -2.53
C SER A 112 -3.23 3.40 -3.41
N SER A 113 -2.12 2.89 -2.91
CA SER A 113 -1.29 1.95 -3.66
C SER A 113 -1.54 0.52 -3.21
N THR A 114 -1.73 0.33 -1.91
CA THR A 114 -1.81 -0.99 -1.27
C THR A 114 -2.57 -0.86 0.04
N ALA A 115 -3.47 -1.81 0.29
CA ALA A 115 -4.22 -1.91 1.54
C ALA A 115 -4.02 -3.29 2.18
N ILE A 116 -3.50 -3.32 3.41
CA ILE A 116 -3.50 -4.50 4.28
C ILE A 116 -4.79 -4.44 5.10
N LYS A 117 -5.78 -5.26 4.73
CA LYS A 117 -7.11 -5.24 5.34
C LYS A 117 -7.03 -5.62 6.83
N PRO A 118 -8.02 -5.21 7.66
CA PRO A 118 -8.02 -5.50 9.10
C PRO A 118 -7.85 -6.99 9.42
N HIS A 119 -8.45 -7.86 8.59
CA HIS A 119 -8.27 -9.30 8.70
C HIS A 119 -6.81 -9.72 8.52
N ALA A 120 -6.13 -9.26 7.46
CA ALA A 120 -4.72 -9.55 7.22
C ALA A 120 -3.81 -9.05 8.37
N VAL A 121 -4.09 -7.87 8.92
CA VAL A 121 -3.40 -7.34 10.11
C VAL A 121 -3.54 -8.31 11.29
N ALA A 122 -4.77 -8.71 11.60
CA ALA A 122 -5.04 -9.61 12.71
C ALA A 122 -4.40 -10.99 12.51
N ARG A 123 -4.42 -11.52 11.29
CA ARG A 123 -3.74 -12.78 10.93
C ARG A 123 -2.23 -12.68 11.04
N CYS A 124 -1.63 -11.54 10.69
CA CYS A 124 -0.21 -11.29 10.86
C CYS A 124 0.17 -11.30 12.35
N MET A 125 -0.57 -10.55 13.19
CA MET A 125 -0.39 -10.54 14.64
C MET A 125 -0.52 -11.96 15.23
N GLN A 126 -1.58 -12.66 14.82
CA GLN A 126 -1.88 -14.00 15.28
C GLN A 126 -0.74 -14.99 14.99
N ARG A 127 -0.33 -15.08 13.72
CA ARG A 127 0.63 -16.07 13.23
C ARG A 127 2.07 -15.75 13.63
N ASN A 128 2.36 -14.49 13.93
CA ASN A 128 3.67 -14.08 14.45
C ASN A 128 3.73 -14.09 15.98
N GLY A 129 2.61 -14.31 16.67
CA GLY A 129 2.60 -14.46 18.13
C GLY A 129 2.70 -13.12 18.87
N VAL A 130 2.28 -12.02 18.26
CA VAL A 130 2.42 -10.66 18.79
C VAL A 130 1.05 -10.00 19.03
N LEU A 131 1.00 -9.04 19.95
CA LEU A 131 -0.25 -8.43 20.43
C LEU A 131 -0.38 -6.93 20.12
N SER A 132 0.61 -6.35 19.42
CA SER A 132 0.63 -4.94 19.02
C SER A 132 0.95 -4.79 17.53
N LEU A 133 0.63 -3.62 16.96
CA LEU A 133 1.02 -3.27 15.59
C LEU A 133 2.54 -3.13 15.44
N ASP A 134 3.22 -2.57 16.44
CA ASP A 134 4.69 -2.46 16.46
C ASP A 134 5.35 -3.84 16.30
N GLY A 135 4.74 -4.89 16.88
CA GLY A 135 5.22 -6.26 16.76
C GLY A 135 5.13 -6.86 15.34
N ILE A 136 4.36 -6.24 14.44
CA ILE A 136 4.26 -6.62 13.02
C ILE A 136 4.73 -5.50 12.08
N GLU A 137 5.38 -4.45 12.60
CA GLU A 137 5.80 -3.30 11.80
C GLU A 137 6.74 -3.72 10.68
N GLY A 138 7.72 -4.58 10.98
CA GLY A 138 8.67 -5.07 9.98
C GLY A 138 7.99 -5.80 8.82
N GLU A 139 6.96 -6.61 9.12
CA GLU A 139 6.19 -7.35 8.12
C GLU A 139 5.34 -6.42 7.25
N THR A 140 4.59 -5.52 7.89
CA THR A 140 3.66 -4.62 7.17
C THR A 140 4.40 -3.55 6.36
N SER A 141 5.52 -3.04 6.88
CA SER A 141 6.36 -2.07 6.17
C SER A 141 7.11 -2.71 5.00
N THR A 142 7.66 -3.92 5.18
CA THR A 142 8.23 -4.70 4.07
C THR A 142 7.19 -4.96 2.98
N ALA A 143 5.97 -5.32 3.37
CA ALA A 143 4.90 -5.55 2.42
C ALA A 143 4.57 -4.30 1.60
N PHE A 144 4.50 -3.12 2.21
CA PHE A 144 4.30 -1.88 1.47
C PHE A 144 5.42 -1.60 0.48
N VAL A 145 6.69 -1.75 0.88
CA VAL A 145 7.83 -1.54 -0.01
C VAL A 145 7.78 -2.50 -1.21
N PHE A 146 7.62 -3.80 -0.97
CA PHE A 146 7.62 -4.80 -2.04
C PHE A 146 6.38 -4.76 -2.93
N ALA A 147 5.22 -4.37 -2.40
CA ALA A 147 4.01 -4.21 -3.19
C ALA A 147 4.20 -3.19 -4.32
N ARG A 148 5.07 -2.18 -4.16
CA ARG A 148 5.38 -1.21 -5.21
C ARG A 148 5.96 -1.89 -6.46
N THR A 149 6.91 -2.81 -6.29
CA THR A 149 7.52 -3.55 -7.41
C THR A 149 6.59 -4.65 -7.94
N LEU A 150 5.92 -5.38 -7.04
CA LEU A 150 5.05 -6.49 -7.41
C LEU A 150 3.78 -6.03 -8.14
N ARG A 151 3.28 -4.82 -7.88
CA ARG A 151 2.18 -4.23 -8.66
C ARG A 151 2.55 -4.00 -10.12
N ALA A 152 3.75 -3.48 -10.38
CA ALA A 152 4.22 -3.30 -11.75
C ALA A 152 4.29 -4.65 -12.49
N LEU A 153 4.77 -5.68 -11.81
CA LEU A 153 4.81 -7.04 -12.34
C LEU A 153 3.42 -7.62 -12.57
N ALA A 154 2.54 -7.52 -11.58
CA ALA A 154 1.15 -7.98 -11.64
C ALA A 154 0.40 -7.35 -12.81
N LYS A 155 0.63 -6.06 -13.09
CA LYS A 155 0.05 -5.38 -14.25
C LYS A 155 0.55 -5.96 -15.57
N VAL A 156 1.85 -6.19 -15.70
CA VAL A 156 2.48 -6.74 -16.92
C VAL A 156 2.02 -8.18 -17.17
N GLU A 157 1.85 -8.97 -16.11
CA GLU A 157 1.46 -10.37 -16.20
C GLU A 157 -0.05 -10.61 -15.98
N HIS A 158 -0.84 -9.54 -15.90
CA HIS A 158 -2.31 -9.59 -15.75
C HIS A 158 -2.81 -10.38 -14.53
N TRP A 159 -2.15 -10.24 -13.39
CA TRP A 159 -2.58 -10.91 -12.16
C TRP A 159 -3.93 -10.37 -11.69
N LYS A 160 -4.75 -11.27 -11.15
CA LYS A 160 -6.00 -10.97 -10.42
C LYS A 160 -5.84 -11.21 -8.91
N GLN A 161 -4.78 -11.89 -8.49
CA GLN A 161 -4.45 -12.09 -7.07
C GLN A 161 -3.16 -11.36 -6.73
N ALA A 162 -3.15 -10.70 -5.58
CA ALA A 162 -1.98 -10.05 -5.01
C ALA A 162 -1.26 -11.04 -4.08
N ALA A 163 0.07 -11.03 -4.13
CA ALA A 163 0.91 -11.83 -3.28
C ALA A 163 2.18 -11.03 -2.97
N VAL A 164 2.44 -10.78 -1.69
CA VAL A 164 3.56 -9.96 -1.24
C VAL A 164 4.33 -10.71 -0.16
N PRO A 165 5.53 -11.25 -0.47
CA PRO A 165 6.32 -12.01 0.49
C PRO A 165 6.90 -11.06 1.53
N THR A 166 7.11 -11.58 2.72
CA THR A 166 7.76 -10.89 3.83
C THR A 166 8.69 -11.85 4.54
N THR A 167 9.49 -11.37 5.48
CA THR A 167 10.50 -12.20 6.16
C THR A 167 9.90 -13.46 6.78
N ASN A 168 8.74 -13.36 7.43
CA ASN A 168 8.12 -14.49 8.09
C ASN A 168 6.90 -15.07 7.37
N GLY A 169 6.48 -14.50 6.24
CA GLY A 169 5.22 -14.90 5.64
C GLY A 169 4.92 -14.32 4.26
N LEU A 170 3.63 -14.31 3.96
CA LEU A 170 3.08 -13.87 2.69
C LEU A 170 1.73 -13.21 2.92
N PHE A 171 1.60 -11.95 2.54
CA PHE A 171 0.31 -11.31 2.41
C PHE A 171 -0.32 -11.67 1.07
N VAL A 172 -1.59 -12.07 1.08
CA VAL A 172 -2.32 -12.44 -0.15
C VAL A 172 -3.69 -11.76 -0.21
N GLY A 173 -4.19 -11.57 -1.42
CA GLY A 173 -5.52 -11.03 -1.68
C GLY A 173 -5.74 -10.74 -3.15
N ASP A 174 -6.35 -9.61 -3.47
CA ASP A 174 -6.83 -9.30 -4.81
C ASP A 174 -6.00 -8.17 -5.43
N VAL A 175 -5.91 -8.19 -6.77
CA VAL A 175 -5.61 -7.00 -7.57
C VAL A 175 -6.93 -6.42 -8.03
N ILE A 176 -7.26 -5.20 -7.60
CA ILE A 176 -8.49 -4.52 -8.04
C ILE A 176 -8.28 -3.80 -9.38
N ASP A 177 -9.36 -3.36 -10.03
CA ASP A 177 -9.35 -2.89 -11.43
C ASP A 177 -8.36 -1.75 -11.71
N ASN A 178 -8.05 -0.91 -10.73
CA ASN A 178 -7.07 0.17 -10.86
C ASN A 178 -5.60 -0.29 -10.70
N GLY A 179 -5.37 -1.58 -10.46
CA GLY A 179 -4.05 -2.18 -10.24
C GLY A 179 -3.58 -2.19 -8.78
N ASP A 180 -4.39 -1.72 -7.83
CA ASP A 180 -4.02 -1.70 -6.42
C ASP A 180 -4.12 -3.08 -5.78
N PHE A 181 -3.25 -3.31 -4.78
CA PHE A 181 -3.26 -4.54 -4.00
C PHE A 181 -4.17 -4.40 -2.78
N HIS A 182 -5.16 -5.27 -2.68
CA HIS A 182 -5.96 -5.48 -1.48
C HIS A 182 -5.55 -6.78 -0.81
N LEU A 183 -4.63 -6.68 0.15
CA LEU A 183 -4.10 -7.81 0.91
C LEU A 183 -5.11 -8.19 2.00
N LYS A 184 -5.78 -9.33 1.81
CA LYS A 184 -6.94 -9.79 2.59
C LYS A 184 -6.60 -10.74 3.72
N THR A 185 -5.53 -11.52 3.60
CA THR A 185 -5.04 -12.38 4.68
C THR A 185 -3.51 -12.42 4.72
N TYR A 186 -2.98 -13.03 5.77
CA TYR A 186 -1.56 -13.27 5.96
C TYR A 186 -1.34 -14.75 6.21
N LEU A 187 -0.41 -15.33 5.45
CA LEU A 187 -0.01 -16.71 5.51
C LEU A 187 1.40 -16.80 6.10
N ARG A 188 1.62 -17.81 6.95
CA ARG A 188 2.95 -18.18 7.45
C ARG A 188 3.27 -19.59 6.92
N PRO A 189 4.28 -19.76 6.06
CA PRO A 189 4.72 -21.07 5.59
C PRO A 189 4.99 -22.01 6.77
N SER A 190 4.76 -23.31 6.57
CA SER A 190 5.13 -24.38 7.53
C SER A 190 4.37 -24.41 8.86
N ALA A 191 3.38 -23.54 9.07
CA ALA A 191 2.67 -23.38 10.35
C ALA A 191 1.93 -24.63 10.87
N ASN A 192 1.59 -25.58 9.99
CA ASN A 192 0.59 -26.61 10.27
C ASN A 192 0.70 -27.87 9.38
N GLY A 193 1.81 -28.05 8.65
CA GLY A 193 2.07 -29.24 7.83
C GLY A 193 1.15 -29.45 6.62
N ARG A 194 0.18 -28.55 6.38
CA ARG A 194 -0.68 -28.57 5.20
C ARG A 194 -0.09 -27.66 4.11
N ALA A 195 0.12 -28.23 2.93
CA ALA A 195 0.62 -27.47 1.77
C ALA A 195 -0.45 -26.46 1.32
N SER A 196 -0.14 -25.17 1.43
CA SER A 196 -0.89 -24.11 0.75
C SER A 196 -0.46 -24.07 -0.71
N ARG A 197 -1.36 -23.73 -1.64
CA ARG A 197 -0.98 -23.45 -3.05
C ARG A 197 0.05 -22.32 -3.17
N TRP A 198 0.11 -21.47 -2.16
CA TRP A 198 1.06 -20.36 -2.05
C TRP A 198 2.46 -20.78 -1.60
N SER A 199 2.66 -22.02 -1.14
CA SER A 199 3.95 -22.46 -0.59
C SER A 199 5.09 -22.31 -1.60
N GLY A 200 4.87 -22.76 -2.85
CA GLY A 200 5.85 -22.60 -3.92
C GLY A 200 6.13 -21.15 -4.28
N PHE A 201 5.14 -20.25 -4.16
CA PHE A 201 5.36 -18.81 -4.35
C PHE A 201 6.23 -18.24 -3.23
N CYS A 202 5.96 -18.59 -1.97
CA CYS A 202 6.78 -18.18 -0.83
C CYS A 202 8.23 -18.66 -0.95
N GLU A 203 8.43 -19.90 -1.41
CA GLU A 203 9.76 -20.50 -1.55
C GLU A 203 10.67 -19.72 -2.51
N LEU A 204 10.11 -19.10 -3.56
CA LEU A 204 10.89 -18.27 -4.49
C LEU A 204 11.60 -17.10 -3.79
N PHE A 205 11.05 -16.62 -2.68
CA PHE A 205 11.56 -15.50 -1.91
C PHE A 205 12.18 -15.93 -0.57
N SER A 206 12.36 -17.23 -0.34
CA SER A 206 13.02 -17.76 0.86
C SER A 206 14.45 -17.26 1.11
N PRO A 207 15.25 -16.85 0.09
CA PRO A 207 16.56 -16.23 0.32
C PRO A 207 16.52 -14.78 0.82
N MET A 208 15.33 -14.26 1.19
CA MET A 208 15.17 -12.89 1.68
C MET A 208 16.06 -12.61 2.90
N PRO A 209 16.86 -11.54 2.87
CA PRO A 209 17.63 -11.13 4.04
C PRO A 209 16.73 -10.74 5.22
N ALA A 210 17.25 -10.90 6.43
CA ALA A 210 16.62 -10.33 7.61
C ALA A 210 16.93 -8.82 7.67
N TRP A 211 15.98 -7.99 7.25
CA TRP A 211 16.11 -6.54 7.24
C TRP A 211 15.86 -5.93 8.62
N SER A 212 16.66 -4.94 9.00
CA SER A 212 16.36 -4.10 10.16
C SER A 212 15.24 -3.10 9.86
N LEU A 213 14.52 -2.60 10.88
CA LEU A 213 13.47 -1.60 10.70
C LEU A 213 14.00 -0.33 10.01
N SER A 214 15.21 0.12 10.34
CA SER A 214 15.84 1.28 9.69
C SER A 214 16.07 1.06 8.18
N GLN A 215 16.47 -0.15 7.78
CA GLN A 215 16.61 -0.49 6.35
C GLN A 215 15.25 -0.56 5.65
N ILE A 216 14.23 -1.06 6.35
CA ILE A 216 12.87 -1.14 5.81
C ILE A 216 12.28 0.27 5.62
N HIS A 217 12.51 1.17 6.57
CA HIS A 217 12.06 2.57 6.49
C HIS A 217 12.74 3.32 5.34
N ASP A 218 14.05 3.15 5.16
CA ASP A 218 14.76 3.69 3.98
C ASP A 218 14.23 3.05 2.67
N GLY A 219 14.01 1.73 2.69
CA GLY A 219 13.34 0.98 1.64
C GLY A 219 14.14 0.79 0.35
N SER A 220 15.26 1.49 0.14
CA SER A 220 16.06 1.43 -1.10
C SER A 220 16.63 0.03 -1.33
N ASP A 221 17.29 -0.54 -0.32
CA ASP A 221 17.91 -1.86 -0.42
C ASP A 221 16.86 -2.96 -0.67
N LEU A 222 15.72 -2.86 0.01
CA LEU A 222 14.59 -3.77 -0.15
C LEU A 222 14.06 -3.72 -1.58
N LEU A 223 13.82 -2.52 -2.10
CA LEU A 223 13.31 -2.33 -3.45
C LEU A 223 14.25 -2.93 -4.49
N HIS A 224 15.56 -2.63 -4.38
CA HIS A 224 16.58 -3.19 -5.28
C HIS A 224 16.63 -4.71 -5.21
N TRP A 225 16.66 -5.28 -4.00
CA TRP A 225 16.66 -6.73 -3.82
C TRP A 225 15.44 -7.38 -4.49
N MET A 226 14.24 -6.83 -4.29
CA MET A 226 13.01 -7.36 -4.90
C MET A 226 13.04 -7.25 -6.42
N ILE A 227 13.55 -6.14 -6.98
CA ILE A 227 13.73 -5.97 -8.43
C ILE A 227 14.66 -7.04 -8.96
N ASP A 228 15.82 -7.25 -8.33
CA ASP A 228 16.81 -8.26 -8.74
C ASP A 228 16.21 -9.67 -8.70
N GLN A 229 15.44 -10.01 -7.67
CA GLN A 229 14.73 -11.28 -7.59
C GLN A 229 13.72 -11.44 -8.73
N ILE A 230 12.88 -10.43 -9.00
CA ILE A 230 11.90 -10.49 -10.09
C ILE A 230 12.60 -10.65 -11.44
N VAL A 231 13.66 -9.88 -11.69
CA VAL A 231 14.45 -9.99 -12.93
C VAL A 231 15.05 -11.38 -13.07
N ALA A 232 15.64 -11.94 -12.01
CA ALA A 232 16.20 -13.28 -12.03
C ALA A 232 15.13 -14.35 -12.28
N LEU A 233 13.98 -14.29 -11.61
CA LEU A 233 12.87 -15.23 -11.79
C LEU A 233 12.33 -15.19 -13.22
N ARG A 234 12.15 -13.98 -13.78
CA ARG A 234 11.61 -13.80 -15.14
C ARG A 234 12.52 -14.28 -16.26
N LYS A 235 13.82 -14.48 -16.02
CA LYS A 235 14.71 -15.16 -16.99
C LYS A 235 14.25 -16.59 -17.31
N SER A 236 13.46 -17.17 -16.43
CA SER A 236 13.02 -18.57 -16.49
C SER A 236 11.50 -18.70 -16.69
N GLY A 237 10.85 -17.66 -17.22
CA GLY A 237 9.42 -17.64 -17.54
C GLY A 237 8.62 -16.65 -16.69
N ALA A 238 7.38 -16.39 -17.09
CA ALA A 238 6.47 -15.54 -16.32
C ALA A 238 6.06 -16.25 -15.01
N LEU A 239 5.76 -15.49 -13.96
CA LEU A 239 5.28 -16.09 -12.70
C LEU A 239 3.89 -16.73 -12.88
N THR A 240 3.07 -16.19 -13.77
CA THR A 240 1.76 -16.76 -14.12
C THR A 240 1.84 -18.11 -14.83
N GLU A 241 2.95 -18.44 -15.50
CA GLU A 241 3.17 -19.77 -16.07
C GLU A 241 3.43 -20.81 -14.96
N ARG A 242 4.13 -20.40 -13.90
CA ARG A 242 4.43 -21.24 -12.73
C ARG A 242 3.25 -21.35 -11.77
N PHE A 243 2.51 -20.25 -11.63
CA PHE A 243 1.37 -20.13 -10.73
C PHE A 243 0.13 -19.63 -11.50
N PRO A 244 -0.51 -20.49 -12.31
CA PRO A 244 -1.65 -20.08 -13.14
C PRO A 244 -2.85 -19.55 -12.34
N PHE A 245 -2.94 -19.87 -11.05
CA PHE A 245 -3.99 -19.37 -10.18
C PHE A 245 -3.92 -17.86 -9.97
N LEU A 246 -2.76 -17.20 -10.18
CA LEU A 246 -2.64 -15.74 -10.11
C LEU A 246 -3.56 -15.03 -11.10
N LEU A 247 -3.96 -15.68 -12.19
CA LEU A 247 -4.87 -15.14 -13.21
C LEU A 247 -6.35 -15.33 -12.88
N LYS A 248 -6.67 -16.05 -11.80
CA LYS A 248 -8.03 -16.30 -11.34
C LYS A 248 -8.41 -15.31 -10.24
N PRO A 249 -9.68 -14.90 -10.09
CA PRO A 249 -10.11 -14.12 -8.94
C PRO A 249 -9.67 -14.77 -7.63
N TYR A 250 -9.33 -13.95 -6.64
CA TYR A 250 -8.97 -14.45 -5.32
C TYR A 250 -10.20 -14.97 -4.58
N GLU A 251 -10.05 -16.13 -3.94
CA GLU A 251 -11.06 -16.76 -3.12
C GLU A 251 -10.53 -16.91 -1.69
N SER A 252 -11.33 -16.54 -0.68
CA SER A 252 -10.88 -16.59 0.72
C SER A 252 -10.76 -18.01 1.26
N VAL A 253 -11.36 -19.00 0.60
CA VAL A 253 -11.36 -20.41 1.04
C VAL A 253 -9.98 -21.07 1.00
N ASP A 254 -8.98 -20.38 0.44
CA ASP A 254 -7.62 -20.88 0.24
C ASP A 254 -6.71 -20.77 1.47
N ASP A 255 -7.22 -20.25 2.59
CA ASP A 255 -6.55 -20.32 3.90
C ASP A 255 -7.17 -21.47 4.73
N PRO A 256 -6.47 -22.61 4.92
CA PRO A 256 -6.99 -23.77 5.65
C PRO A 256 -7.34 -23.47 7.12
N LEU A 257 -6.89 -22.33 7.64
CA LEU A 257 -7.14 -21.86 9.00
C LEU A 257 -8.25 -20.80 9.06
N ASP A 258 -8.94 -20.48 7.95
CA ASP A 258 -10.10 -19.56 7.95
C ASP A 258 -11.32 -20.20 8.63
N ALA A 259 -11.51 -21.52 8.56
CA ALA A 259 -12.62 -22.18 9.26
C ALA A 259 -12.58 -21.99 10.80
N ALA A 260 -11.38 -21.96 11.39
CA ALA A 260 -11.19 -21.67 12.82
C ALA A 260 -11.38 -20.17 13.15
N TRP A 261 -11.28 -19.31 12.14
CA TRP A 261 -11.52 -17.87 12.23
C TRP A 261 -13.00 -17.54 12.14
N ASP A 262 -13.72 -18.13 11.16
CA ASP A 262 -15.15 -17.90 10.93
C ASP A 262 -16.05 -18.44 12.05
N THR A 263 -15.57 -19.45 12.80
CA THR A 263 -16.28 -20.05 13.95
C THR A 263 -16.05 -19.30 15.27
N ALA A 264 -15.25 -18.22 15.27
CA ALA A 264 -15.05 -17.40 16.44
C ALA A 264 -16.24 -16.41 16.62
N PRO A 265 -17.04 -16.51 17.70
CA PRO A 265 -18.14 -15.58 17.93
C PRO A 265 -17.61 -14.15 18.11
N GLY A 266 -18.07 -13.24 17.24
CA GLY A 266 -17.57 -11.87 17.12
C GLY A 266 -17.59 -11.31 15.70
N VAL A 267 -17.77 -12.18 14.69
CA VAL A 267 -17.99 -11.80 13.29
C VAL A 267 -19.38 -11.16 13.15
N ALA A 268 -19.44 -9.83 13.23
CA ALA A 268 -20.58 -9.12 12.67
C ALA A 268 -20.50 -9.31 11.14
N ALA A 269 -21.58 -9.85 10.55
CA ALA A 269 -21.68 -10.08 9.11
C ALA A 269 -21.32 -8.78 8.34
N PRO A 270 -20.64 -8.89 7.19
CA PRO A 270 -20.37 -7.73 6.35
C PRO A 270 -21.70 -7.09 5.95
N HIS A 271 -21.92 -5.85 6.37
CA HIS A 271 -22.99 -5.04 5.81
C HIS A 271 -22.76 -4.92 4.30
N ALA A 272 -23.83 -5.24 3.56
CA ALA A 272 -23.91 -5.13 2.12
C ALA A 272 -23.49 -3.74 1.63
N ALA A 273 -22.91 -3.73 0.43
CA ALA A 273 -22.37 -2.59 -0.28
C ALA A 273 -23.24 -1.31 -0.22
N SER A 274 -22.59 -0.21 0.10
CA SER A 274 -22.92 1.15 -0.34
C SER A 274 -21.60 1.72 -0.88
N GLY A 275 -21.44 2.01 -2.17
CA GLY A 275 -22.26 2.94 -2.93
C GLY A 275 -21.43 4.21 -3.12
N ASP A 276 -20.98 4.41 -4.36
CA ASP A 276 -20.51 5.68 -4.95
C ASP A 276 -19.20 6.31 -4.45
N ALA A 277 -18.13 6.05 -5.19
CA ALA A 277 -17.08 7.04 -5.39
C ALA A 277 -17.64 8.17 -6.26
N GLN A 278 -18.10 9.26 -5.65
CA GLN A 278 -18.35 10.50 -6.38
C GLN A 278 -17.02 11.02 -6.93
N SER A 279 -16.86 10.90 -8.24
CA SER A 279 -15.88 11.66 -9.02
C SER A 279 -16.12 13.15 -8.78
N LEU A 280 -15.14 13.84 -8.19
CA LEU A 280 -15.12 15.30 -8.10
C LEU A 280 -15.25 15.89 -9.52
N PRO A 281 -16.12 16.88 -9.73
CA PRO A 281 -16.23 17.53 -11.03
C PRO A 281 -14.95 18.31 -11.35
N PRO A 282 -14.57 18.44 -12.64
CA PRO A 282 -13.45 19.27 -13.03
C PRO A 282 -13.73 20.74 -12.67
N ALA A 283 -12.73 21.42 -12.13
CA ALA A 283 -12.79 22.84 -11.83
C ALA A 283 -13.00 23.62 -13.15
N THR A 284 -14.22 24.11 -13.37
CA THR A 284 -14.52 25.04 -14.45
C THR A 284 -14.09 26.43 -14.01
N GLY A 285 -12.98 26.90 -14.59
CA GLY A 285 -12.56 28.30 -14.51
C GLY A 285 -13.62 29.21 -15.10
N SER A 286 -14.14 30.12 -14.28
CA SER A 286 -14.99 31.22 -14.70
C SER A 286 -14.17 32.22 -15.52
N ASN A 287 -14.28 32.15 -16.85
CA ASN A 287 -13.94 33.28 -17.71
C ASN A 287 -15.12 34.24 -17.73
N ARG A 288 -15.04 35.31 -16.94
CA ARG A 288 -15.79 36.55 -17.20
C ARG A 288 -14.99 37.37 -18.21
N GLU A 289 -15.47 37.42 -19.45
CA GLU A 289 -15.12 38.51 -20.37
C GLU A 289 -15.91 39.77 -20.01
N PRO A 290 -15.32 40.98 -20.15
CA PRO A 290 -16.05 42.23 -20.10
C PRO A 290 -16.50 42.64 -21.50
N HIS A 291 -17.81 42.85 -21.70
CA HIS A 291 -18.31 43.60 -22.83
C HIS A 291 -18.83 44.97 -22.36
N ARG A 292 -18.13 46.00 -22.87
CA ARG A 292 -18.53 47.38 -23.20
C ARG A 292 -19.26 48.21 -22.16
#